data_AF-A0A7Y2FAY0-F1
#
_entry.id   AF-A0A7Y2FAY0-F1
#
_cell.length_a   1.000
_cell.length_b   1.000
_cell.length_c   1.000
_cell.angle_alpha   90.00
_cell.angle_beta   90.00
_cell.angle_gamma   90.00
#
_symmetry.space_group_name_H-M   'P 1'
#
loop_
_entity.id
_entity.type
_entity.pdbx_description
1 polymer ?
#
loop_
_entity_poly.entity_id
_entity_poly.type
_entity_poly.pdbx_seq_one_letter_code
_entity_poly.pdbx_strand_id
1 'polypeptide(L)'
;MKQFFTLLALVALVVACKTEPKATVETKTDDEWISLFDGVSTEGWRAYNGEGLPPGWVAKDGELTFDTELGLEQDYTGGKDIIYGLDEFDNFEFYVEWKLPPGGNSGIFYHLKEGYGGPPDVSPEYQLIDDENYAKIHDLVEYNTSLGYSN
;
A
#
# COMPACT_ATOMS: atom_id res chain seq x y z
N MET A 1 -6.55 -13.25 79.91
CA MET A 1 -5.62 -13.46 78.76
C MET A 1 -6.32 -14.13 77.56
N LYS A 2 -7.54 -13.74 77.19
CA LYS A 2 -8.22 -14.27 75.98
C LYS A 2 -9.00 -13.20 75.17
N GLN A 3 -9.05 -11.96 75.65
CA GLN A 3 -9.77 -10.87 74.96
C GLN A 3 -8.85 -9.80 74.36
N PHE A 4 -7.53 -9.90 74.56
CA PHE A 4 -6.55 -8.99 73.95
C PHE A 4 -6.06 -9.45 72.57
N PHE A 5 -6.27 -10.73 72.22
CA PHE A 5 -5.85 -11.28 70.92
C PHE A 5 -6.86 -11.02 69.79
N THR A 6 -8.11 -10.68 70.12
CA THR A 6 -9.16 -10.48 69.12
C THR A 6 -9.13 -9.09 68.49
N LEU A 7 -8.43 -8.12 69.11
CA LEU A 7 -8.35 -6.75 68.58
C LEU A 7 -7.18 -6.55 67.60
N LEU A 8 -6.19 -7.45 67.60
CA LEU A 8 -5.04 -7.35 66.69
C LEU A 8 -5.33 -7.92 65.28
N ALA A 9 -6.39 -8.72 65.13
CA ALA A 9 -6.79 -9.30 63.86
C ALA A 9 -7.66 -8.37 62.98
N LEU A 10 -8.22 -7.30 63.55
CA LEU A 10 -9.12 -6.40 62.82
C LEU A 10 -8.41 -5.20 62.17
N VAL A 11 -7.18 -4.87 62.60
CA VAL A 11 -6.42 -3.74 62.05
C VAL A 11 -5.61 -4.15 60.80
N ALA A 12 -5.35 -5.45 60.61
CA ALA A 12 -4.58 -5.95 59.47
C ALA A 12 -5.37 -6.03 58.14
N LEU A 13 -6.69 -5.86 58.16
CA LEU A 13 -7.53 -5.99 56.95
C LEU A 13 -7.72 -4.69 56.16
N VAL A 14 -7.26 -3.53 56.67
CA VAL A 14 -7.52 -2.23 56.03
C VAL A 14 -6.31 -1.71 55.21
N VAL A 15 -5.18 -2.40 55.23
CA VAL A 15 -3.93 -1.96 54.56
C VAL A 15 -3.64 -2.74 53.27
N ALA A 16 -4.57 -3.60 52.82
CA ALA A 16 -4.43 -4.40 51.61
C ALA A 16 -5.04 -3.78 50.35
N CYS A 17 -5.57 -2.55 50.41
CA CYS A 17 -5.90 -1.76 49.23
C CYS A 17 -4.73 -0.84 48.86
N LYS A 18 -3.63 -1.44 48.38
CA LYS A 18 -2.80 -0.72 47.42
C LYS A 18 -3.50 -0.85 46.08
N THR A 19 -4.27 0.18 45.73
CA THR A 19 -4.70 0.39 44.36
C THR A 19 -3.43 0.65 43.55
N GLU A 20 -2.88 -0.39 42.94
CA GLU A 20 -1.94 -0.19 41.85
C GLU A 20 -2.67 0.66 40.81
N PRO A 21 -2.03 1.70 40.23
CA PRO A 21 -2.63 2.36 39.10
C PRO A 21 -2.77 1.28 38.03
N LYS A 22 -4.02 0.85 37.80
CA LYS A 22 -4.37 0.03 36.65
C LYS A 22 -3.77 0.79 35.48
N ALA A 23 -2.73 0.22 34.88
CA ALA A 23 -2.20 0.74 33.64
C ALA A 23 -3.41 0.94 32.75
N THR A 24 -3.76 2.19 32.52
CA THR A 24 -4.61 2.56 31.43
C THR A 24 -3.86 2.02 30.24
N VAL A 25 -4.31 0.87 29.76
CA VAL A 25 -4.11 0.50 28.37
C VAL A 25 -4.76 1.66 27.65
N GLU A 26 -3.94 2.65 27.29
CA GLU A 26 -4.29 3.55 26.21
C GLU A 26 -4.40 2.63 25.01
N THR A 27 -5.63 2.18 24.75
CA THR A 27 -6.02 1.76 23.42
C THR A 27 -5.78 2.98 22.56
N LYS A 28 -4.57 3.09 22.01
CA LYS A 28 -4.28 3.88 20.82
C LYS A 28 -5.11 3.26 19.70
N THR A 29 -6.35 3.68 19.62
CA THR A 29 -7.22 3.45 18.48
C THR A 29 -6.93 4.59 17.50
N ASP A 30 -6.01 4.35 16.54
CA ASP A 30 -6.03 4.86 15.15
C ASP A 30 -4.66 4.89 14.40
N ASP A 31 -3.52 4.52 14.99
CA ASP A 31 -2.20 4.68 14.34
C ASP A 31 -1.51 3.36 13.88
N GLU A 32 -2.20 2.48 13.14
CA GLU A 32 -1.54 1.32 12.47
C GLU A 32 -1.24 1.56 10.98
N TRP A 33 -1.82 2.59 10.36
CA TRP A 33 -1.60 2.90 8.95
C TRP A 33 -0.38 3.79 8.74
N ILE A 34 0.47 3.41 7.79
CA ILE A 34 1.54 4.27 7.27
C ILE A 34 1.08 4.91 5.96
N SER A 35 1.35 6.20 5.79
CA SER A 35 1.08 6.87 4.51
C SER A 35 2.26 6.66 3.57
N LEU A 36 2.03 6.03 2.42
CA LEU A 36 3.05 5.85 1.37
C LEU A 36 3.16 7.06 0.43
N PHE A 37 2.23 8.00 0.53
CA PHE A 37 2.20 9.25 -0.24
C PHE A 37 1.67 10.36 0.65
N ASP A 38 2.28 11.54 0.59
CA ASP A 38 1.96 12.70 1.44
C ASP A 38 1.00 13.71 0.75
N GLY A 39 0.61 13.43 -0.50
CA GLY A 39 -0.24 14.30 -1.31
C GLY A 39 0.52 15.38 -2.11
N VAL A 40 1.83 15.56 -1.90
CA VAL A 40 2.57 16.71 -2.45
C VAL A 40 3.95 16.38 -3.00
N SER A 41 4.59 15.33 -2.52
CA SER A 41 5.94 14.93 -2.91
C SER A 41 5.95 13.50 -3.43
N THR A 42 6.93 13.20 -4.26
CA THR A 42 7.19 11.84 -4.74
C THR A 42 8.24 11.14 -3.87
N GLU A 43 8.43 11.61 -2.63
CA GLU A 43 9.42 11.04 -1.72
C GLU A 43 9.11 9.56 -1.47
N GLY A 44 10.18 8.76 -1.57
CA GLY A 44 10.11 7.32 -1.46
C GLY A 44 9.66 6.57 -2.70
N TRP A 45 9.19 7.24 -3.75
CA TRP A 45 8.86 6.62 -5.02
C TRP A 45 10.02 6.75 -6.02
N ARG A 46 10.33 5.65 -6.70
CA ARG A 46 11.38 5.58 -7.73
C ARG A 46 11.03 4.57 -8.82
N ALA A 47 11.72 4.63 -9.96
CA ALA A 47 11.55 3.64 -11.01
C ALA A 47 11.93 2.24 -10.51
N TYR A 48 11.20 1.21 -10.96
CA TYR A 48 11.64 -0.17 -10.85
C TYR A 48 13.00 -0.34 -11.54
N ASN A 49 13.96 -0.96 -10.84
CA ASN A 49 15.38 -1.05 -11.22
C ASN A 49 16.06 0.32 -11.44
N GLY A 50 15.65 1.36 -10.71
CA GLY A 50 16.23 2.70 -10.83
C GLY A 50 16.22 3.50 -9.53
N GLU A 51 17.09 4.50 -9.45
CA GLU A 51 17.32 5.32 -8.24
C GLU A 51 16.43 6.57 -8.17
N GLY A 52 15.80 6.96 -9.28
CA GLY A 52 15.00 8.17 -9.37
C GLY A 52 13.64 7.91 -9.99
N LEU A 53 12.74 8.87 -9.84
CA LEU A 53 11.43 8.82 -10.46
C LEU A 53 11.57 8.94 -12.00
N PRO A 54 10.92 8.06 -12.79
CA PRO A 54 10.99 8.12 -14.23
C PRO A 54 10.16 9.31 -14.77
N PRO A 55 10.46 9.80 -15.99
CA PRO A 55 9.67 10.84 -16.64
C PRO A 55 8.17 10.49 -16.69
N GLY A 56 7.32 11.53 -16.59
CA GLY A 56 5.86 11.41 -16.63
C GLY A 56 5.21 11.29 -15.25
N TRP A 57 5.86 10.64 -14.29
CA TRP A 57 5.34 10.57 -12.92
C TRP A 57 5.57 11.88 -12.16
N VAL A 58 4.52 12.39 -11.52
CA VAL A 58 4.54 13.63 -10.73
C VAL A 58 3.57 13.54 -9.54
N ALA A 59 3.83 14.35 -8.51
CA ALA A 59 2.82 14.68 -7.51
C ALA A 59 2.13 15.98 -7.91
N LYS A 60 0.82 15.93 -8.15
CA LYS A 60 0.03 17.06 -8.66
C LYS A 60 -1.40 16.97 -8.15
N ASP A 61 -1.95 18.11 -7.71
CA ASP A 61 -3.34 18.21 -7.25
C ASP A 61 -3.74 17.20 -6.15
N GLY A 62 -2.80 16.80 -5.30
CA GLY A 62 -3.05 15.81 -4.24
C GLY A 62 -2.88 14.35 -4.68
N GLU A 63 -2.34 14.10 -5.87
CA GLU A 63 -2.29 12.77 -6.50
C GLU A 63 -0.87 12.45 -6.99
N LEU A 64 -0.46 11.19 -6.84
CA LEU A 64 0.69 10.63 -7.54
C LEU A 64 0.18 10.12 -8.89
N THR A 65 0.57 10.80 -9.98
CA THR A 65 -0.05 10.60 -11.30
C THR A 65 0.96 10.56 -12.42
N PHE A 66 0.61 9.85 -13.49
CA PHE A 66 1.37 9.82 -14.74
C PHE A 66 0.84 10.92 -15.68
N ASP A 67 1.39 12.12 -15.55
CA ASP A 67 0.96 13.34 -16.27
C ASP A 67 1.60 13.42 -17.65
N THR A 68 0.96 12.78 -18.63
CA THR A 68 1.41 12.73 -20.03
C THR A 68 0.26 13.06 -20.97
N GLU A 69 0.58 13.40 -22.23
CA GLU A 69 -0.44 13.43 -23.27
C GLU A 69 -1.00 12.01 -23.49
N LEU A 70 -2.32 11.88 -23.58
CA LEU A 70 -2.95 10.58 -23.81
C LEU A 70 -2.47 9.97 -25.13
N GLY A 71 -1.97 8.74 -25.03
CA GLY A 71 -1.42 7.97 -26.14
C GLY A 71 -1.22 6.52 -25.75
N LEU A 72 -0.78 5.70 -26.71
CA LEU A 72 -0.45 4.31 -26.43
C LEU A 72 0.91 4.24 -25.71
N GLU A 73 1.03 3.33 -24.76
CA GLU A 73 2.26 3.12 -23.99
C GLU A 73 3.49 2.92 -24.90
N GLN A 74 3.33 2.15 -25.98
CA GLN A 74 4.37 1.87 -26.97
C GLN A 74 4.92 3.11 -27.69
N ASP A 75 4.17 4.22 -27.67
CA ASP A 75 4.57 5.49 -28.30
C ASP A 75 5.27 6.43 -27.29
N TYR A 76 5.22 6.12 -25.99
CA TYR A 76 5.86 6.91 -24.94
C TYR A 76 7.29 6.45 -24.69
N THR A 77 8.23 7.38 -24.58
CA THR A 77 9.65 7.07 -24.31
C THR A 77 10.03 7.39 -22.87
N GLY A 78 10.65 6.42 -22.20
CA GLY A 78 11.25 6.60 -20.87
C GLY A 78 10.31 6.35 -19.70
N GLY A 79 9.04 6.00 -19.96
CA GLY A 79 8.12 5.52 -18.95
C GLY A 79 8.63 4.24 -18.31
N LYS A 80 8.40 4.10 -17.00
CA LYS A 80 8.67 2.90 -16.23
C LYS A 80 7.67 2.77 -15.09
N ASP A 81 7.41 1.54 -14.69
CA ASP A 81 6.76 1.24 -13.42
C ASP A 81 7.55 1.88 -12.27
N ILE A 82 6.82 2.31 -11.24
CA ILE A 82 7.40 2.87 -10.02
C ILE A 82 7.13 1.95 -8.83
N ILE A 83 8.01 2.04 -7.84
CA ILE A 83 7.91 1.31 -6.59
C ILE A 83 8.11 2.26 -5.41
N TYR A 84 7.47 1.94 -4.29
CA TYR A 84 7.82 2.54 -3.01
C TYR A 84 9.11 1.89 -2.52
N GLY A 85 10.21 2.64 -2.53
CA GLY A 85 11.56 2.14 -2.32
C GLY A 85 12.15 2.41 -0.94
N LEU A 86 11.40 2.99 0.00
CA LEU A 86 11.91 3.24 1.37
C LEU A 86 11.79 2.02 2.29
N ASP A 87 10.92 1.07 1.95
CA ASP A 87 10.68 -0.10 2.79
C ASP A 87 10.26 -1.32 1.97
N GLU A 88 10.40 -2.52 2.56
CA GLU A 88 9.91 -3.78 2.01
C GLU A 88 8.85 -4.36 2.95
N PHE A 89 7.72 -4.81 2.39
CA PHE A 89 6.59 -5.32 3.18
C PHE A 89 6.39 -6.82 2.96
N ASP A 90 6.30 -7.57 4.07
CA ASP A 90 5.96 -8.99 4.06
C ASP A 90 4.45 -9.19 4.23
N ASN A 91 3.94 -9.03 5.46
CA ASN A 91 2.50 -9.05 5.73
C ASN A 91 1.99 -7.61 5.85
N PHE A 92 1.00 -7.25 5.04
CA PHE A 92 0.44 -5.91 5.04
C PHE A 92 -1.04 -5.91 4.60
N GLU A 93 -1.73 -4.83 4.95
CA GLU A 93 -2.97 -4.41 4.30
C GLU A 93 -2.66 -3.12 3.52
N PHE A 94 -3.13 -3.02 2.28
CA PHE A 94 -2.87 -1.87 1.42
C PHE A 94 -4.19 -1.25 0.97
N TYR A 95 -4.29 0.06 1.16
CA TYR A 95 -5.42 0.86 0.72
C TYR A 95 -4.95 1.93 -0.26
N VAL A 96 -5.62 2.02 -1.39
CA VAL A 96 -5.39 3.05 -2.41
C VAL A 96 -6.67 3.37 -3.15
N GLU A 97 -6.87 4.66 -3.45
CA GLU A 97 -7.86 5.12 -4.40
C GLU A 97 -7.16 5.40 -5.73
N TRP A 98 -7.79 5.00 -6.84
CA TRP A 98 -7.21 5.12 -8.17
C TRP A 98 -8.27 5.62 -9.16
N LYS A 99 -7.79 6.19 -10.26
CA LYS A 99 -8.60 6.63 -11.40
C LYS A 99 -7.83 6.39 -12.69
N LEU A 100 -8.54 6.14 -13.78
CA LEU A 100 -7.97 5.96 -15.11
C LEU A 100 -8.63 6.91 -16.12
N PRO A 101 -7.88 7.35 -17.16
CA PRO A 101 -8.51 7.91 -18.34
C PRO A 101 -9.27 6.83 -19.12
N PRO A 102 -10.17 7.21 -20.06
CA PRO A 102 -10.81 6.25 -20.94
C PRO A 102 -9.81 5.36 -21.69
N GLY A 103 -9.97 4.05 -21.58
CA GLY A 103 -9.06 3.05 -22.13
C GLY A 103 -7.74 2.89 -21.37
N GLY A 104 -7.61 3.49 -20.19
CA GLY A 104 -6.41 3.38 -19.36
C GLY A 104 -6.15 1.96 -18.87
N ASN A 105 -4.88 1.68 -18.61
CA ASN A 105 -4.37 0.41 -18.11
C ASN A 105 -3.22 0.69 -17.13
N SER A 106 -3.23 0.01 -15.99
CA SER A 106 -2.23 0.12 -14.93
C SER A 106 -2.34 -1.11 -14.02
N GLY A 107 -1.54 -1.15 -12.96
CA GLY A 107 -1.54 -2.28 -12.03
C GLY A 107 -0.93 -1.92 -10.69
N ILE A 108 -1.34 -2.67 -9.67
CA ILE A 108 -0.71 -2.62 -8.35
C ILE A 108 0.06 -3.93 -8.17
N PHE A 109 1.39 -3.83 -8.22
CA PHE A 109 2.28 -4.94 -7.95
C PHE A 109 2.62 -5.03 -6.46
N TYR A 110 2.77 -6.25 -5.96
CA TYR A 110 3.19 -6.50 -4.58
C TYR A 110 4.12 -7.71 -4.48
N HIS A 111 4.92 -7.78 -3.41
CA HIS A 111 5.94 -8.82 -3.22
C HIS A 111 6.93 -8.96 -4.39
N LEU A 112 7.23 -7.84 -5.05
CA LEU A 112 8.14 -7.81 -6.20
C LEU A 112 9.61 -7.89 -5.79
N LYS A 113 10.44 -8.31 -6.74
CA LYS A 113 11.90 -8.29 -6.61
C LYS A 113 12.54 -7.54 -7.77
N GLU A 114 13.50 -6.69 -7.48
CA GLU A 114 14.32 -6.00 -8.50
C GLU A 114 15.38 -6.95 -9.12
N GLY A 115 15.84 -6.61 -10.32
CA GLY A 115 16.81 -7.40 -11.10
C GLY A 115 16.22 -8.23 -12.25
N TYR A 116 14.91 -8.11 -12.51
CA TYR A 116 14.20 -8.79 -13.61
C TYR A 116 13.76 -7.80 -14.69
N GLY A 117 13.13 -8.30 -15.76
CA GLY A 117 12.71 -7.49 -16.91
C GLY A 117 11.67 -6.43 -16.53
N GLY A 118 10.67 -6.82 -15.74
CA GLY A 118 9.68 -5.93 -15.13
C GLY A 118 8.95 -6.59 -13.95
N PRO A 119 8.14 -5.82 -13.20
CA PRO A 119 7.31 -6.37 -12.13
C PRO A 119 6.41 -7.56 -12.55
N PRO A 120 5.76 -7.58 -13.74
CA PRO A 120 4.93 -8.72 -14.16
C PRO A 120 5.67 -10.06 -14.24
N ASP A 121 7.00 -10.05 -14.40
CA ASP A 121 7.80 -11.27 -14.50
C ASP A 121 7.91 -12.01 -13.16
N VAL A 122 7.71 -11.31 -12.04
CA VAL A 122 8.10 -11.79 -10.70
C VAL A 122 7.10 -11.50 -9.60
N SER A 123 6.06 -10.71 -9.86
CA SER A 123 5.11 -10.28 -8.84
C SER A 123 3.67 -10.52 -9.27
N PRO A 124 2.79 -10.87 -8.32
CA PRO A 124 1.35 -10.75 -8.54
C PRO A 124 0.95 -9.30 -8.80
N GLU A 125 -0.11 -9.12 -9.57
CA GLU A 125 -0.67 -7.82 -9.94
C GLU A 125 -2.16 -7.79 -9.63
N TYR A 126 -2.60 -6.72 -8.94
CA TYR A 126 -4.00 -6.33 -8.95
C TYR A 126 -4.21 -5.40 -10.15
N GLN A 127 -4.96 -5.88 -11.15
CA GLN A 127 -5.20 -5.19 -12.41
C GLN A 127 -6.07 -3.94 -12.24
N LEU A 128 -5.66 -2.83 -12.86
CA LEU A 128 -6.41 -1.59 -12.94
C LEU A 128 -6.64 -1.25 -14.42
N ILE A 129 -7.81 -1.57 -14.96
CA ILE A 129 -8.08 -1.40 -16.37
C ILE A 129 -9.47 -0.80 -16.62
N ASP A 130 -9.60 0.01 -17.67
CA ASP A 130 -10.91 0.41 -18.19
C ASP A 130 -11.52 -0.75 -18.99
N ASP A 131 -12.22 -1.63 -18.28
CA ASP A 131 -12.91 -2.80 -18.86
C ASP A 131 -13.79 -2.46 -20.07
N GLU A 132 -14.39 -1.27 -20.10
CA GLU A 132 -15.34 -0.91 -21.15
C GLU A 132 -14.67 -0.41 -22.42
N ASN A 133 -13.51 0.25 -22.31
CA ASN A 133 -12.92 0.98 -23.44
C ASN A 133 -11.54 0.48 -23.85
N TYR A 134 -10.83 -0.27 -23.00
CA TYR A 134 -9.49 -0.76 -23.32
C TYR A 134 -9.47 -1.58 -24.62
N ALA A 135 -10.34 -2.58 -24.73
CA ALA A 135 -10.43 -3.44 -25.92
C ALA A 135 -10.89 -2.71 -27.20
N LYS A 136 -11.37 -1.46 -27.11
CA LYS A 136 -11.77 -0.66 -28.29
C LYS A 136 -10.58 0.02 -28.95
N ILE A 137 -9.51 0.27 -28.20
CA ILE A 137 -8.33 1.01 -28.67
C ILE A 137 -7.08 0.14 -28.77
N HIS A 138 -7.12 -1.10 -28.25
CA HIS A 138 -6.04 -2.08 -28.33
C HIS A 138 -6.43 -3.28 -29.20
N ASP A 139 -5.48 -3.76 -30.03
CA ASP A 139 -5.64 -5.03 -30.76
C ASP A 139 -5.30 -6.20 -29.83
N LEU A 140 -6.32 -6.94 -29.41
CA LEU A 140 -6.20 -8.07 -28.50
C LEU A 140 -6.15 -9.42 -29.21
N VAL A 141 -6.09 -9.45 -30.55
CA VAL A 141 -6.21 -10.69 -31.31
C VAL A 141 -5.10 -11.67 -30.95
N GLU A 142 -3.85 -11.21 -30.95
CA GLU A 142 -2.68 -12.04 -30.62
C GLU A 142 -2.76 -12.55 -29.17
N TYR A 143 -3.07 -11.65 -28.23
CA TYR A 143 -3.21 -11.99 -26.81
C TYR A 143 -4.30 -13.05 -26.58
N ASN A 144 -5.51 -12.83 -27.11
CA ASN A 144 -6.63 -13.78 -26.98
C ASN A 144 -6.29 -15.13 -27.62
N THR A 145 -5.63 -15.11 -28.78
CA THR A 145 -5.19 -16.34 -29.47
C THR A 145 -4.16 -17.10 -28.63
N SER A 146 -3.23 -16.40 -27.97
CA SER A 146 -2.23 -17.01 -27.07
C SER A 146 -2.86 -17.75 -25.89
N LEU A 147 -4.03 -17.29 -25.43
CA LEU A 147 -4.84 -17.92 -24.39
C LEU A 147 -5.78 -19.01 -24.93
N GLY A 148 -5.80 -19.24 -26.25
CA GLY A 148 -6.63 -20.24 -26.91
C GLY A 148 -8.05 -19.78 -27.26
N TYR A 149 -8.35 -18.48 -27.17
CA TYR A 149 -9.62 -17.93 -27.65
C TYR A 149 -9.59 -17.74 -29.17
N SER A 150 -10.70 -18.07 -29.84
CA SER A 150 -10.93 -17.70 -31.23
C SER A 150 -11.58 -16.32 -31.28
N ASN A 151 -10.96 -15.36 -31.99
CA ASN A 151 -11.50 -14.01 -32.21
C ASN A 151 -12.55 -13.99 -33.33
#